data_AF-A0A816HPB4-F1
#
_entry.id   AF-A0A816HPB4-F1
#
_cell.length_a   1.000
_cell.length_b   1.000
_cell.length_c   1.000
_cell.angle_alpha   90.00
_cell.angle_beta   90.00
_cell.angle_gamma   90.00
#
_symmetry.space_group_name_H-M   'P 1'
#
loop_
_entity.id
_entity.type
_entity.pdbx_description
1 polymer ?
#
loop_
_entity_poly.entity_id
_entity_poly.type
_entity_poly.pdbx_seq_one_letter_code
_entity_poly.pdbx_strand_id
1 'polypeptide(L)'
;INFTLHQVCGSESNANAWYIYLSKGLYTGSISLFDFREAGKHIFEALSWWCQSTDKIIKTSLKDFKLNQYISTVVSSSDLFKSQIETFVKQFKSTTAYNFLVLLSLMRITNAANGLYSTKTHNYQFYLSSDGKTYLSRPSRFGDCECNRSSVCFAPSTIYTYPEMKPIFSVRGVYRGCYITDTVFRSTLECFYDIECVDNIQSHLKPSAQFRPRALNASLKSRFLI
;
A
#
# COMPACT_ATOMS: atom_id res chain seq x y z
N ILE A 1 -21.21 -16.17 5.94
CA ILE A 1 -19.76 -15.88 5.84
C ILE A 1 -19.57 -14.43 6.25
N ASN A 2 -18.81 -14.18 7.32
CA ASN A 2 -18.40 -12.84 7.75
C ASN A 2 -16.92 -12.68 7.44
N PHE A 3 -16.49 -11.46 7.11
CA PHE A 3 -15.10 -11.13 6.87
C PHE A 3 -14.74 -9.83 7.60
N THR A 4 -13.45 -9.66 7.88
CA THR A 4 -12.92 -8.47 8.51
C THR A 4 -11.65 -8.10 7.77
N LEU A 5 -11.53 -6.82 7.41
CA LEU A 5 -10.33 -6.30 6.75
C LEU A 5 -9.23 -6.06 7.76
N HIS A 6 -8.00 -5.94 7.26
CA HIS A 6 -6.86 -5.54 8.06
C HIS A 6 -7.12 -4.17 8.72
N GLN A 7 -6.56 -3.93 9.92
CA GLN A 7 -6.85 -2.70 10.69
C GLN A 7 -6.40 -1.41 9.99
N VAL A 8 -5.41 -1.50 9.10
CA VAL A 8 -4.99 -0.40 8.21
C VAL A 8 -6.13 0.07 7.29
N CYS A 9 -7.15 -0.76 7.09
CA CYS A 9 -8.36 -0.48 6.33
C CYS A 9 -9.54 0.00 7.19
N GLY A 10 -9.36 0.17 8.52
CA GLY A 10 -10.37 0.67 9.46
C GLY A 10 -10.76 2.14 9.21
N SER A 11 -11.30 2.89 10.17
CA SER A 11 -11.80 4.27 9.92
C SER A 11 -11.02 5.40 10.59
N GLU A 12 -10.53 5.23 11.83
CA GLU A 12 -10.07 6.38 12.65
C GLU A 12 -8.55 6.57 12.75
N SER A 13 -7.73 5.61 12.31
CA SER A 13 -6.26 5.71 12.21
C SER A 13 -5.71 4.83 11.08
N ASN A 14 -6.47 4.83 9.98
CA ASN A 14 -6.30 3.97 8.83
C ASN A 14 -5.40 4.60 7.75
N ALA A 15 -5.24 3.90 6.63
CA ALA A 15 -4.48 4.41 5.49
C ALA A 15 -4.94 5.80 5.00
N ASN A 16 -6.26 6.04 4.98
CA ASN A 16 -6.81 7.33 4.55
C ASN A 16 -6.47 8.48 5.51
N ALA A 17 -6.51 8.23 6.82
CA ALA A 17 -6.13 9.18 7.85
C ALA A 17 -4.67 9.63 7.68
N TRP A 18 -3.77 8.67 7.47
CA TRP A 18 -2.36 8.94 7.19
C TRP A 18 -2.14 9.66 5.85
N TYR A 19 -2.85 9.27 4.79
CA TYR A 19 -2.83 9.97 3.51
C TYR A 19 -3.21 11.45 3.68
N ILE A 20 -4.34 11.74 4.34
CA ILE A 20 -4.81 13.11 4.57
C ILE A 20 -3.82 13.88 5.42
N TYR A 21 -3.31 13.27 6.48
CA TYR A 21 -2.36 13.89 7.40
C TYR A 21 -1.06 14.27 6.70
N LEU A 22 -0.46 13.36 5.93
CA LEU A 22 0.77 13.64 5.17
C LEU A 22 0.52 14.63 4.02
N SER A 23 -0.65 14.60 3.38
CA SER A 23 -1.00 15.52 2.28
C SER A 23 -1.25 16.95 2.76
N LYS A 24 -1.76 17.12 3.98
CA LYS A 24 -1.97 18.44 4.61
C LYS A 24 -0.77 18.90 5.42
N GLY A 25 0.13 18.00 5.79
CA GLY A 25 1.32 18.29 6.58
C GLY A 25 2.16 19.37 5.92
N LEU A 26 2.24 20.53 6.56
CA LEU A 26 3.14 21.58 6.11
C LEU A 26 4.54 21.24 6.63
N TYR A 27 5.55 21.30 5.78
CA TYR A 27 6.94 21.15 6.19
C TYR A 27 7.69 22.47 5.99
N THR A 28 8.78 22.66 6.72
CA THR A 28 9.62 23.85 6.59
C THR A 28 10.55 23.69 5.38
N GLY A 29 10.28 24.40 4.30
CA GLY A 29 11.17 24.46 3.12
C GLY A 29 10.79 23.49 2.01
N SER A 30 11.71 23.23 1.08
CA SER A 30 11.54 22.21 0.02
C SER A 30 11.86 20.82 0.57
N ILE A 31 11.21 19.77 0.04
CA ILE A 31 11.53 18.38 0.36
C ILE A 31 11.91 17.63 -0.91
N SER A 32 12.78 16.64 -0.74
CA SER A 32 13.09 15.69 -1.79
C SER A 32 11.88 14.82 -2.12
N LEU A 33 11.73 14.45 -3.38
CA LEU A 33 10.75 13.44 -3.81
C LEU A 33 10.98 12.08 -3.15
N PHE A 34 12.19 11.84 -2.64
CA PHE A 34 12.56 10.62 -1.93
C PHE A 34 12.34 10.65 -0.42
N ASP A 35 11.93 11.80 0.11
CA ASP A 35 11.63 11.98 1.52
C ASP A 35 10.33 11.25 1.87
N PHE A 36 10.31 10.55 3.00
CA PHE A 36 9.11 9.86 3.47
C PHE A 36 7.89 10.78 3.59
N ARG A 37 8.07 12.08 3.91
CA ARG A 37 6.95 13.03 4.00
C ARG A 37 6.27 13.23 2.64
N GLU A 38 7.01 13.13 1.53
CA GLU A 38 6.46 13.17 0.18
C GLU A 38 6.02 11.77 -0.30
N ALA A 39 6.90 10.77 -0.20
CA ALA A 39 6.62 9.42 -0.71
C ALA A 39 5.53 8.70 0.11
N GLY A 40 5.53 8.89 1.43
CA GLY A 40 4.63 8.24 2.38
C GLY A 40 3.16 8.52 2.11
N LYS A 41 2.80 9.73 1.65
CA LYS A 41 1.40 10.03 1.29
C LYS A 41 0.91 9.10 0.18
N HIS A 42 1.75 8.78 -0.80
CA HIS A 42 1.40 7.88 -1.90
C HIS A 42 1.33 6.42 -1.48
N ILE A 43 2.17 6.01 -0.52
CA ILE A 43 2.08 4.68 0.10
C ILE A 43 0.71 4.52 0.75
N PHE A 44 0.27 5.53 1.50
CA PHE A 44 -1.01 5.51 2.19
C PHE A 44 -2.23 5.72 1.27
N GLU A 45 -2.07 6.47 0.18
CA GLU A 45 -3.05 6.56 -0.90
C GLU A 45 -3.28 5.19 -1.55
N ALA A 46 -2.20 4.48 -1.90
CA ALA A 46 -2.26 3.15 -2.48
C ALA A 46 -2.87 2.12 -1.51
N LEU A 47 -2.48 2.15 -0.23
CA LEU A 47 -3.09 1.33 0.81
C LEU A 47 -4.60 1.60 0.94
N SER A 48 -5.01 2.86 0.91
CA SER A 48 -6.44 3.23 0.97
C SER A 48 -7.21 2.67 -0.23
N TRP A 49 -6.64 2.78 -1.44
CA TRP A 49 -7.23 2.21 -2.65
C TRP A 49 -7.30 0.68 -2.60
N TRP A 50 -6.29 0.00 -2.07
CA TRP A 50 -6.32 -1.46 -1.86
C TRP A 50 -7.38 -1.87 -0.86
N CYS A 51 -7.49 -1.19 0.28
CA CYS A 51 -8.53 -1.45 1.26
C CYS A 51 -9.94 -1.39 0.65
N GLN A 52 -10.22 -0.35 -0.16
CA GLN A 52 -11.50 -0.21 -0.86
C GLN A 52 -11.71 -1.29 -1.91
N SER A 53 -10.65 -1.63 -2.66
CA SER A 53 -10.71 -2.63 -3.73
C SER A 53 -10.94 -4.04 -3.17
N THR A 54 -10.22 -4.41 -2.11
CA THR A 54 -10.39 -5.69 -1.40
C THR A 54 -11.79 -5.80 -0.80
N ASP A 55 -12.30 -4.75 -0.14
CA ASP A 55 -13.67 -4.73 0.38
C ASP A 55 -14.71 -4.97 -0.72
N LYS A 56 -14.57 -4.25 -1.85
CA LYS A 56 -15.47 -4.38 -3.01
C LYS A 56 -15.43 -5.79 -3.58
N ILE A 57 -14.24 -6.35 -3.79
CA ILE A 57 -14.06 -7.70 -4.37
C ILE A 57 -14.70 -8.74 -3.45
N ILE A 58 -14.42 -8.70 -2.14
CA ILE A 58 -15.00 -9.67 -1.20
C ILE A 58 -16.52 -9.54 -1.15
N LYS A 59 -17.07 -8.31 -1.12
CA LYS A 59 -18.53 -8.08 -1.11
C LYS A 59 -19.18 -8.59 -2.39
N THR A 60 -18.59 -8.33 -3.56
CA THR A 60 -19.10 -8.83 -4.85
C THR A 60 -19.05 -10.34 -4.90
N SER A 61 -17.89 -10.96 -4.59
CA SER A 61 -17.78 -12.42 -4.60
C SER A 61 -18.75 -13.06 -3.59
N LEU A 62 -18.97 -12.45 -2.43
CA LEU A 62 -19.91 -12.96 -1.43
C LEU A 62 -21.36 -12.88 -1.93
N LYS A 63 -21.72 -11.82 -2.65
CA LYS A 63 -23.02 -11.69 -3.30
C LYS A 63 -23.21 -12.80 -4.33
N ASP A 64 -22.22 -13.02 -5.19
CA ASP A 64 -22.28 -14.05 -6.24
C ASP A 64 -22.36 -15.46 -5.64
N PHE A 65 -21.60 -15.73 -4.57
CA PHE A 65 -21.67 -16.98 -3.82
C PHE A 65 -23.08 -17.25 -3.26
N LYS A 66 -23.70 -16.24 -2.64
CA LYS A 66 -25.03 -16.38 -2.06
C LYS A 66 -26.11 -16.65 -3.11
N LEU A 67 -26.00 -16.02 -4.27
CA LEU A 67 -26.95 -16.19 -5.36
C LEU A 67 -26.82 -17.53 -6.08
N ASN A 68 -25.58 -18.00 -6.29
CA ASN A 68 -25.33 -19.14 -7.18
C ASN A 68 -25.04 -20.47 -6.48
N GLN A 69 -24.63 -20.47 -5.21
CA GLN A 69 -24.09 -21.66 -4.53
C GLN A 69 -24.68 -21.92 -3.15
N TYR A 70 -25.22 -20.89 -2.47
CA TYR A 70 -25.73 -21.04 -1.10
C TYR A 70 -27.17 -21.55 -1.02
N ILE A 71 -27.97 -21.31 -2.07
CA ILE A 71 -29.37 -21.75 -2.15
C ILE A 71 -29.44 -22.91 -3.14
N SER A 72 -29.81 -24.11 -2.66
CA SER A 72 -30.08 -25.25 -3.53
C SER A 72 -31.49 -25.18 -4.07
N THR A 73 -31.66 -25.40 -5.39
CA THR A 73 -32.97 -25.59 -6.02
C THR A 73 -33.49 -27.03 -5.88
N VAL A 74 -32.67 -27.93 -5.34
CA VAL A 74 -32.98 -29.36 -5.18
C VAL A 74 -32.96 -29.74 -3.71
N VAL A 75 -33.96 -30.50 -3.28
CA VAL A 75 -34.03 -31.05 -1.92
C VAL A 75 -32.94 -32.11 -1.78
N SER A 76 -32.07 -31.92 -0.79
CA SER A 76 -30.97 -32.83 -0.46
C SER A 76 -31.03 -33.21 1.02
N SER A 77 -30.38 -34.32 1.40
CA SER A 77 -30.24 -34.66 2.81
C SER A 77 -29.41 -33.59 3.52
N SER A 78 -29.66 -33.40 4.81
CA SER A 78 -28.94 -32.41 5.62
C SER A 78 -27.42 -32.61 5.58
N ASP A 79 -26.97 -33.87 5.62
CA ASP A 79 -25.55 -34.22 5.56
C ASP A 79 -24.92 -33.87 4.21
N LEU A 80 -25.63 -34.17 3.11
CA LEU A 80 -25.15 -33.85 1.76
C LEU A 80 -25.07 -32.33 1.57
N PHE A 81 -26.10 -31.60 1.99
CA PHE A 81 -26.12 -30.13 1.93
C PHE A 81 -24.96 -29.53 2.74
N LYS A 82 -24.73 -30.02 3.96
CA LYS A 82 -23.64 -29.53 4.81
C LYS A 82 -22.27 -29.76 4.17
N SER A 83 -22.02 -30.97 3.67
CA SER A 83 -20.76 -31.31 2.98
C SER A 83 -20.51 -30.42 1.75
N GLN A 84 -21.56 -30.16 0.97
CA GLN A 84 -21.49 -29.30 -0.22
C GLN A 84 -21.18 -27.84 0.17
N ILE A 85 -21.90 -27.28 1.15
CA ILE A 85 -21.68 -25.91 1.61
C ILE A 85 -20.28 -25.72 2.18
N GLU A 86 -19.76 -26.66 2.96
CA GLU A 86 -18.38 -26.58 3.48
C GLU A 86 -17.36 -26.55 2.34
N THR A 87 -17.56 -27.37 1.30
CA THR A 87 -16.73 -27.39 0.10
C THR A 87 -16.80 -26.06 -0.66
N PHE A 88 -18.01 -25.54 -0.89
CA PHE A 88 -18.19 -24.27 -1.59
C PHE A 88 -17.60 -23.09 -0.81
N VAL A 89 -17.72 -23.06 0.52
CA VAL A 89 -17.10 -22.03 1.36
C VAL A 89 -15.57 -22.08 1.25
N LYS A 90 -14.97 -23.28 1.21
CA LYS A 90 -13.52 -23.44 1.05
C LYS A 90 -13.06 -22.96 -0.33
N GLN A 91 -13.77 -23.34 -1.39
CA GLN A 91 -13.48 -22.88 -2.75
C GLN A 91 -13.64 -21.36 -2.88
N PHE A 92 -14.72 -20.79 -2.35
CA PHE A 92 -14.95 -19.35 -2.31
C PHE A 92 -13.74 -18.60 -1.74
N LYS A 93 -13.28 -18.99 -0.53
CA LYS A 93 -12.13 -18.36 0.12
C LYS A 93 -10.86 -18.44 -0.73
N SER A 94 -10.56 -19.63 -1.26
CA SER A 94 -9.34 -19.86 -2.03
C SER A 94 -9.35 -19.13 -3.37
N THR A 95 -10.45 -19.20 -4.11
CA THR A 95 -10.57 -18.63 -5.46
C THR A 95 -10.62 -17.10 -5.42
N THR A 96 -11.34 -16.51 -4.46
CA THR A 96 -11.36 -15.04 -4.31
C THR A 96 -9.97 -14.49 -4.00
N ALA A 97 -9.23 -15.13 -3.09
CA ALA A 97 -7.86 -14.73 -2.76
C ALA A 97 -6.91 -14.93 -3.96
N TYR A 98 -6.98 -16.09 -4.61
CA TYR A 98 -6.13 -16.41 -5.76
C TYR A 98 -6.35 -15.44 -6.93
N ASN A 99 -7.60 -15.17 -7.30
CA ASN A 99 -7.92 -14.26 -8.40
C ASN A 99 -7.40 -12.84 -8.14
N PHE A 100 -7.50 -12.37 -6.88
CA PHE A 100 -6.92 -11.09 -6.49
C PHE A 100 -5.40 -11.05 -6.69
N LEU A 101 -4.69 -12.09 -6.23
CA LEU A 101 -3.24 -12.19 -6.38
C LEU A 101 -2.80 -12.27 -7.85
N VAL A 102 -3.56 -12.97 -8.69
CA VAL A 102 -3.31 -13.04 -10.14
C VAL A 102 -3.46 -11.65 -10.77
N LEU A 103 -4.56 -10.94 -10.51
CA LEU A 103 -4.78 -9.59 -11.03
C LEU A 103 -3.67 -8.63 -10.61
N LEU A 104 -3.25 -8.72 -9.35
CA LEU A 104 -2.15 -7.94 -8.82
C LEU A 104 -0.82 -8.26 -9.51
N SER A 105 -0.51 -9.55 -9.70
CA SER A 105 0.71 -9.99 -10.38
C SER A 105 0.74 -9.49 -11.83
N LEU A 106 -0.39 -9.56 -12.53
CA LEU A 106 -0.53 -9.02 -13.88
C LEU A 106 -0.24 -7.51 -13.90
N MET A 107 -0.83 -6.72 -12.99
CA MET A 107 -0.54 -5.29 -12.90
C MET A 107 0.95 -5.01 -12.69
N ARG A 108 1.62 -5.75 -11.79
CA ARG A 108 3.07 -5.58 -11.53
C ARG A 108 3.91 -5.90 -12.76
N ILE A 109 3.66 -7.02 -13.40
CA ILE A 109 4.41 -7.46 -14.59
C ILE A 109 4.16 -6.51 -15.76
N THR A 110 2.92 -6.12 -16.02
CA THR A 110 2.57 -5.18 -17.08
C THR A 110 3.23 -3.82 -16.87
N ASN A 111 3.21 -3.27 -15.65
CA ASN A 111 3.86 -1.99 -15.35
C ASN A 111 5.38 -2.04 -15.57
N ALA A 112 6.02 -3.12 -15.15
CA ALA A 112 7.45 -3.33 -15.30
C ALA A 112 7.86 -3.56 -16.75
N ALA A 113 7.20 -4.49 -17.45
CA ALA A 113 7.53 -4.89 -18.81
C ALA A 113 7.31 -3.75 -19.83
N ASN A 114 6.32 -2.89 -19.60
CA ASN A 114 6.05 -1.75 -20.48
C ASN A 114 6.83 -0.48 -20.07
N GLY A 115 7.64 -0.54 -19.00
CA GLY A 115 8.39 0.62 -18.51
C GLY A 115 7.50 1.82 -18.15
N LEU A 116 6.26 1.57 -17.69
CA LEU A 116 5.30 2.63 -17.43
C LEU A 116 5.83 3.56 -16.33
N TYR A 117 5.85 4.86 -16.60
CA TYR A 117 6.28 5.84 -15.61
C TYR A 117 5.31 5.87 -14.43
N SER A 118 5.85 5.61 -13.24
CA SER A 118 5.12 5.75 -11.98
C SER A 118 4.86 7.23 -11.69
N THR A 119 3.76 7.51 -11.00
CA THR A 119 3.47 8.86 -10.52
C THR A 119 4.62 9.36 -9.63
N LYS A 120 4.96 10.64 -9.78
CA LYS A 120 6.00 11.33 -8.99
C LYS A 120 7.37 10.66 -9.00
N THR A 121 7.74 10.04 -10.12
CA THR A 121 9.15 9.67 -10.43
C THR A 121 9.79 8.58 -9.58
N HIS A 122 9.00 7.68 -8.98
CA HIS A 122 9.54 6.61 -8.15
C HIS A 122 10.44 5.63 -8.94
N ASN A 123 10.06 5.30 -10.18
CA ASN A 123 10.88 4.50 -11.09
C ASN A 123 11.76 5.30 -12.06
N TYR A 124 11.39 6.54 -12.40
CA TYR A 124 12.15 7.40 -13.31
C TYR A 124 12.08 8.85 -12.87
N GLN A 125 13.23 9.49 -12.73
CA GLN A 125 13.36 10.92 -12.49
C GLN A 125 13.35 11.70 -13.80
N PHE A 126 12.56 12.77 -13.85
CA PHE A 126 12.60 13.73 -14.96
C PHE A 126 13.41 14.96 -14.54
N TYR A 127 14.26 15.42 -15.44
CA TYR A 127 15.05 16.63 -15.24
C TYR A 127 15.22 17.38 -16.55
N LEU A 128 15.44 18.68 -16.45
CA LEU A 128 15.75 19.52 -17.59
C LEU A 128 17.24 19.36 -17.93
N SER A 129 17.54 19.13 -19.19
CA SER A 129 18.91 19.13 -19.72
C SER A 129 19.56 20.49 -19.51
N SER A 130 20.90 20.54 -19.59
CA SER A 130 21.69 21.77 -19.46
C SER A 130 21.34 22.83 -20.51
N ASP A 131 20.72 22.42 -21.63
CA ASP A 131 20.23 23.33 -22.67
C ASP A 131 18.96 24.11 -22.27
N GLY A 132 18.32 23.76 -21.16
CA GLY A 132 17.07 24.37 -20.67
C GLY A 132 15.83 24.07 -21.54
N LYS A 133 15.94 23.21 -22.55
CA LYS A 133 14.91 22.96 -23.57
C LYS A 133 14.49 21.50 -23.66
N THR A 134 15.36 20.58 -23.27
CA THR A 134 15.11 19.14 -23.40
C THR A 134 14.78 18.53 -22.04
N TYR A 135 13.63 17.86 -21.92
CA TYR A 135 13.33 17.02 -20.76
C TYR A 135 13.92 15.63 -20.94
N LEU A 136 14.75 15.22 -20.00
CA LEU A 136 15.36 13.90 -19.96
C LEU A 136 14.76 13.09 -18.82
N SER A 137 14.79 11.77 -18.98
CA SER A 137 14.43 10.83 -17.93
C SER A 137 15.62 9.95 -17.58
N ARG A 138 15.75 9.61 -16.29
CA ARG A 138 16.74 8.67 -15.79
C ARG A 138 16.06 7.67 -14.85
N PRO A 139 16.33 6.36 -14.96
CA PRO A 139 15.78 5.40 -14.02
C PRO A 139 16.27 5.70 -12.59
N SER A 140 15.36 5.60 -11.63
CA SER A 140 15.69 5.68 -10.21
C SER A 140 16.61 4.53 -9.81
N ARG A 141 17.55 4.81 -8.90
CA ARG A 141 18.54 3.86 -8.41
C ARG A 141 18.47 3.74 -6.89
N PHE A 142 18.47 2.51 -6.39
CA PHE A 142 18.48 2.15 -4.98
C PHE A 142 19.68 1.23 -4.73
N GLY A 143 20.80 1.79 -4.23
CA GLY A 143 22.07 1.05 -4.15
C GLY A 143 22.53 0.64 -5.55
N ASP A 144 22.80 -0.64 -5.77
CA ASP A 144 23.19 -1.17 -7.09
C ASP A 144 22.00 -1.64 -7.96
N CYS A 145 20.78 -1.33 -7.55
CA CYS A 145 19.56 -1.71 -8.25
C CYS A 145 18.96 -0.52 -9.01
N GLU A 146 18.77 -0.64 -10.33
CA GLU A 146 18.15 0.37 -11.19
C GLU A 146 16.77 -0.08 -11.68
N CYS A 147 15.80 0.83 -11.65
CA CYS A 147 14.40 0.50 -11.94
C CYS A 147 14.10 0.09 -13.40
N ASN A 148 14.98 0.41 -14.34
CA ASN A 148 14.87 -0.07 -15.72
C ASN A 148 15.40 -1.51 -15.90
N ARG A 149 16.25 -1.98 -14.98
CA ARG A 149 16.82 -3.35 -14.99
C ARG A 149 16.03 -4.30 -14.11
N SER A 150 15.45 -3.78 -13.03
CA SER A 150 14.73 -4.57 -12.05
C SER A 150 13.58 -3.77 -11.44
N SER A 151 12.36 -4.30 -11.51
CA SER A 151 11.18 -3.69 -10.89
C SER A 151 11.14 -3.87 -9.37
N VAL A 152 11.95 -4.78 -8.84
CA VAL A 152 11.92 -5.17 -7.42
C VAL A 152 12.89 -4.38 -6.56
N CYS A 153 13.56 -3.35 -7.10
CA CYS A 153 14.45 -2.51 -6.31
C CYS A 153 13.70 -1.80 -5.18
N PHE A 154 14.34 -1.72 -4.02
CA PHE A 154 13.80 -1.02 -2.86
C PHE A 154 14.90 -0.41 -2.00
N ALA A 155 14.51 0.56 -1.18
CA ALA A 155 15.33 1.12 -0.11
C ALA A 155 14.44 1.44 1.10
N PRO A 156 15.00 1.55 2.31
CA PRO A 156 14.27 2.07 3.47
C PRO A 156 13.68 3.45 3.17
N SER A 157 12.47 3.70 3.66
CA SER A 157 11.86 5.02 3.59
C SER A 157 12.36 5.87 4.75
N THR A 158 12.80 7.09 4.43
CA THR A 158 13.56 7.94 5.37
C THR A 158 13.17 9.39 5.17
N ILE A 159 13.14 10.14 6.28
CA ILE A 159 13.02 11.59 6.31
C ILE A 159 14.43 12.17 6.18
N TYR A 160 14.62 13.12 5.29
CA TYR A 160 15.90 13.75 4.99
C TYR A 160 15.88 15.26 5.26
N THR A 161 17.06 15.85 5.48
CA THR A 161 17.24 17.29 5.30
C THR A 161 17.22 17.64 3.82
N TYR A 162 16.93 18.89 3.51
CA TYR A 162 17.04 19.42 2.15
C TYR A 162 17.76 20.78 2.21
N PRO A 163 18.69 21.07 1.29
CA PRO A 163 19.10 20.28 0.12
C PRO A 163 20.16 19.20 0.39
N GLU A 164 20.74 19.10 1.59
CA GLU A 164 21.91 18.24 1.87
C GLU A 164 21.60 16.75 1.85
N MET A 165 20.32 16.36 1.80
CA MET A 165 19.89 14.97 1.75
C MET A 165 20.44 14.11 2.90
N LYS A 166 20.66 14.71 4.09
CA LYS A 166 21.14 13.96 5.26
C LYS A 166 19.97 13.19 5.88
N PRO A 167 20.10 11.89 6.16
CA PRO A 167 19.04 11.11 6.79
C PRO A 167 18.82 11.61 8.22
N ILE A 168 17.57 11.91 8.56
CA ILE A 168 17.15 12.36 9.90
C ILE A 168 16.50 11.19 10.65
N PHE A 169 15.55 10.51 9.99
CA PHE A 169 14.77 9.44 10.62
C PHE A 169 14.35 8.40 9.59
N SER A 170 14.68 7.13 9.83
CA SER A 170 14.23 6.02 8.99
C SER A 170 12.94 5.43 9.54
N VAL A 171 11.90 5.37 8.70
CA VAL A 171 10.58 4.87 9.09
C VAL A 171 10.58 3.35 9.03
N ARG A 172 10.79 2.72 10.18
CA ARG A 172 10.90 1.25 10.31
C ARG A 172 9.70 0.53 9.69
N GLY A 173 9.98 -0.50 8.90
CA GLY A 173 8.97 -1.30 8.22
C GLY A 173 8.29 -0.59 7.03
N VAL A 174 8.80 0.57 6.60
CA VAL A 174 8.35 1.23 5.38
C VAL A 174 9.49 1.28 4.39
N TYR A 175 9.21 0.83 3.19
CA TYR A 175 10.16 0.87 2.09
C TYR A 175 9.68 1.84 1.02
N ARG A 176 10.57 2.18 0.10
CA ARG A 176 10.27 2.79 -1.19
C ARG A 176 10.84 1.88 -2.27
N GLY A 177 10.16 1.76 -3.39
CA GLY A 177 10.62 0.98 -4.52
C GLY A 177 10.26 1.62 -5.85
N CYS A 178 10.59 0.94 -6.94
CA CYS A 178 10.31 1.44 -8.30
C CYS A 178 8.82 1.68 -8.53
N TYR A 179 7.98 0.74 -8.07
CA TYR A 179 6.54 0.83 -8.19
C TYR A 179 5.89 0.88 -6.81
N ILE A 180 4.76 1.59 -6.72
CA ILE A 180 4.02 1.73 -5.48
C ILE A 180 3.46 0.39 -4.99
N THR A 181 3.12 -0.50 -5.93
CA THR A 181 2.68 -1.86 -5.63
C THR A 181 3.77 -2.63 -4.87
N ASP A 182 4.98 -2.70 -5.42
CA ASP A 182 6.13 -3.34 -4.76
C ASP A 182 6.49 -2.68 -3.44
N THR A 183 6.34 -1.36 -3.37
CA THR A 183 6.57 -0.58 -2.15
C THR A 183 5.66 -1.02 -1.01
N VAL A 184 4.35 -1.08 -1.25
CA VAL A 184 3.39 -1.45 -0.21
C VAL A 184 3.53 -2.94 0.15
N PHE A 185 3.73 -3.84 -0.83
CA PHE A 185 3.91 -5.28 -0.55
C PHE A 185 5.13 -5.60 0.30
N ARG A 186 6.20 -4.81 0.18
CA ARG A 186 7.41 -4.99 1.00
C ARG A 186 7.31 -4.33 2.36
N SER A 187 6.40 -3.37 2.53
CA SER A 187 6.28 -2.61 3.75
C SER A 187 5.47 -3.38 4.80
N THR A 188 6.08 -3.59 5.97
CA THR A 188 5.44 -4.23 7.13
C THR A 188 4.65 -3.23 7.99
N LEU A 189 4.85 -1.92 7.76
CA LEU A 189 4.23 -0.83 8.52
C LEU A 189 4.54 -0.86 10.02
N GLU A 190 5.63 -1.51 10.42
CA GLU A 190 6.02 -1.69 11.83
C GLU A 190 6.01 -0.39 12.65
N CYS A 191 6.52 0.71 12.09
CA CYS A 191 6.51 2.01 12.75
C CYS A 191 5.10 2.45 13.17
N PHE A 192 4.07 2.12 12.39
CA PHE A 192 2.71 2.57 12.67
C PHE A 192 2.05 1.82 13.81
N TYR A 193 2.67 0.76 14.34
CA TYR A 193 2.23 0.04 15.54
C TYR A 193 2.91 0.53 16.82
N ASP A 194 3.81 1.50 16.70
CA ASP A 194 4.66 2.01 17.78
C ASP A 194 4.40 3.51 17.96
N ILE A 195 3.91 3.88 19.14
CA ILE A 195 3.52 5.27 19.42
C ILE A 195 4.71 6.22 19.34
N GLU A 196 5.89 5.81 19.81
CA GLU A 196 7.10 6.64 19.77
C GLU A 196 7.54 6.88 18.32
N CYS A 197 7.43 5.84 17.49
CA CYS A 197 7.77 5.93 16.07
C CYS A 197 6.79 6.86 15.32
N VAL A 198 5.50 6.74 15.59
CA VAL A 198 4.46 7.64 15.04
C VAL A 198 4.70 9.08 15.48
N ASP A 199 4.96 9.32 16.76
CA ASP A 199 5.21 10.66 17.30
C ASP A 199 6.47 11.28 16.67
N ASN A 200 7.49 10.48 16.40
CA ASN A 200 8.71 10.95 15.72
C ASN A 200 8.42 11.42 14.28
N ILE A 201 7.63 10.65 13.51
CA ILE A 201 7.15 11.11 12.18
C ILE A 201 6.40 12.44 12.31
N GLN A 202 5.49 12.53 13.27
CA GLN A 202 4.66 13.72 13.47
C GLN A 202 5.49 14.94 13.88
N SER A 203 6.58 14.76 14.63
CA SER A 203 7.49 15.84 15.05
C SER A 203 8.18 16.54 13.87
N HIS A 204 8.32 15.83 12.74
CA HIS A 204 8.92 16.34 11.51
C HIS A 204 7.93 17.01 10.54
N LEU A 205 6.67 17.13 10.96
CA LEU A 205 5.59 17.81 10.24
C LEU A 205 5.13 19.00 11.08
N LYS A 206 4.91 20.16 10.47
CA LYS A 206 4.28 21.27 11.19
C LYS A 206 2.84 20.85 11.54
N PRO A 207 2.34 21.22 12.72
CA PRO A 207 0.94 21.01 13.05
C PRO A 207 0.07 21.85 12.10
N SER A 208 -0.49 21.22 11.07
CA SER A 208 -1.40 21.88 10.13
C SER A 208 -2.84 21.34 10.22
N ALA A 209 -3.12 20.38 11.13
CA ALA A 209 -4.41 19.72 11.21
C ALA A 209 -4.96 19.64 12.64
N GLN A 210 -6.27 19.87 12.75
CA GLN A 210 -7.11 19.52 13.92
C GLN A 210 -7.10 18.00 14.23
N PHE A 211 -6.56 17.18 13.34
CA PHE A 211 -6.56 15.72 13.42
C PHE A 211 -5.14 15.15 13.24
N ARG A 212 -4.70 14.32 14.19
CA ARG A 212 -3.45 13.56 14.15
C ARG A 212 -3.79 12.07 14.17
N PRO A 213 -3.33 11.27 13.18
CA PRO A 213 -3.50 9.83 13.20
C PRO A 213 -2.86 9.24 14.45
N ARG A 214 -3.49 8.23 15.06
CA ARG A 214 -2.89 7.48 16.17
C ARG A 214 -2.13 6.27 15.63
N ALA A 215 -1.29 5.68 16.47
CA ALA A 215 -0.72 4.37 16.19
C ALA A 215 -1.82 3.31 16.04
N LEU A 216 -1.60 2.38 15.12
CA LEU A 216 -2.34 1.14 14.95
C LEU A 216 -2.20 0.27 16.19
N ASN A 217 -3.18 -0.59 16.44
CA ASN A 217 -3.21 -1.43 17.62
C ASN A 217 -2.29 -2.66 17.43
N ALA A 218 -1.15 -2.64 18.13
CA ALA A 218 -0.15 -3.70 18.10
C ALA A 218 -0.63 -5.05 18.68
N SER A 219 -1.70 -5.04 19.49
CA SER A 219 -2.26 -6.25 20.12
C SER A 219 -3.20 -7.03 19.19
N LEU A 220 -3.63 -6.43 18.07
CA LEU A 220 -4.49 -7.12 17.11
C LEU A 220 -3.66 -8.05 16.21
N LYS A 221 -4.15 -9.28 16.03
CA LYS A 221 -3.52 -10.30 15.18
C LYS A 221 -3.36 -9.90 13.72
N SER A 222 -4.12 -8.90 13.26
CA SER A 222 -3.99 -8.36 11.91
C SER A 222 -2.58 -7.85 11.63
N ARG A 223 -1.81 -7.42 12.64
CA ARG A 223 -0.41 -6.97 12.50
C ARG A 223 0.50 -7.92 11.69
N PHE A 224 0.26 -9.22 11.75
CA PHE A 224 1.09 -10.24 11.07
C PHE A 224 0.54 -10.66 9.70
N LEU A 225 -0.55 -10.04 9.24
CA LEU A 225 -1.25 -10.37 8.00
C LEU A 225 -1.16 -9.16 7.06
N ILE A 226 -0.10 -9.09 6.28
CA ILE A 226 0.01 -8.21 5.10
C ILE A 226 0.11 -9.09 3.87
#